data_AF-A0A069I3B3-F1
#
_entry.id   AF-A0A069I3B3-F1
#
_cell.length_a   1.000
_cell.length_b   1.000
_cell.length_c   1.000
_cell.angle_alpha   90.00
_cell.angle_beta   90.00
_cell.angle_gamma   90.00
#
_symmetry.space_group_name_H-M   'P 1'
#
loop_
_entity.id
_entity.type
_entity.pdbx_description
1 polymer ?
#
loop_
_entity_poly.entity_id
_entity_poly.type
_entity_poly.pdbx_seq_one_letter_code
_entity_poly.pdbx_strand_id
1 'polypeptide(L)'
;MRLTPFASLSLSLACASALATPTAPTPAQVTAAIQQFEAERIKQLEQTDPAAAERARSPVVASLVASIKAHAVKGCLPASAGEIVCIVGVRAGLRDGYRALAFRDNPEPWVLVRRETPDVNGPDAAQATAAMREFARAELKKNPAGEHAAELTSMAESLVVKQLNHCGLSRDSGNLGCDAMISVGGAPEKRVTGFAFALEPAGWRFLPRSTD
;
A
#
# COMPACT_ATOMS: atom_id res chain seq x y z
N MET A 1 -0.33 -71.42 -4.13
CA MET A 1 -1.60 -70.88 -3.57
C MET A 1 -1.27 -70.26 -2.23
N ARG A 2 -1.55 -69.01 -1.86
CA ARG A 2 -2.39 -67.91 -2.36
C ARG A 2 -1.84 -66.64 -1.68
N LEU A 3 -1.52 -65.61 -2.48
CA LEU A 3 -2.20 -64.29 -2.55
C LEU A 3 -1.63 -63.21 -1.61
N THR A 4 -0.86 -62.33 -2.25
CA THR A 4 -0.46 -60.97 -1.88
C THR A 4 -1.63 -60.07 -1.48
N PRO A 5 -1.50 -59.19 -0.48
CA PRO A 5 -2.42 -58.08 -0.29
C PRO A 5 -2.00 -56.88 -1.15
N PHE A 6 -2.90 -56.48 -2.04
CA PHE A 6 -2.91 -55.18 -2.72
C PHE A 6 -3.30 -54.10 -1.71
N ALA A 7 -2.44 -53.12 -1.49
CA ALA A 7 -2.77 -51.89 -0.79
C ALA A 7 -3.12 -50.81 -1.82
N SER A 8 -4.43 -50.59 -2.03
CA SER A 8 -4.98 -49.49 -2.81
C SER A 8 -5.43 -48.40 -1.85
N LEU A 9 -4.79 -47.22 -1.86
CA LEU A 9 -5.24 -46.04 -1.13
C LEU A 9 -4.99 -44.76 -1.95
N SER A 10 -6.03 -44.44 -2.74
CA SER A 10 -6.64 -43.13 -2.94
C SER A 10 -5.74 -41.88 -2.88
N LEU A 11 -5.32 -41.38 -4.05
CA LEU A 11 -4.84 -40.00 -4.20
C LEU A 11 -6.02 -39.03 -4.18
N SER A 12 -6.17 -38.28 -3.09
CA SER A 12 -7.03 -37.10 -3.03
C SER A 12 -6.32 -35.92 -3.72
N LEU A 13 -6.70 -35.62 -4.96
CA LEU A 13 -6.33 -34.36 -5.62
C LEU A 13 -7.07 -33.21 -4.92
N ALA A 14 -6.41 -32.55 -3.99
CA ALA A 14 -6.84 -31.23 -3.50
C ALA A 14 -6.54 -30.20 -4.60
N CYS A 15 -7.58 -29.76 -5.30
CA CYS A 15 -7.52 -28.56 -6.14
C CYS A 15 -7.26 -27.34 -5.23
N ALA A 16 -5.99 -27.02 -5.03
CA ALA A 16 -5.59 -25.71 -4.53
C ALA A 16 -5.85 -24.70 -5.64
N SER A 17 -7.02 -24.07 -5.62
CA SER A 17 -7.27 -22.86 -6.40
C SER A 17 -6.38 -21.75 -5.82
N ALA A 18 -5.16 -21.64 -6.34
CA ALA A 18 -4.33 -20.48 -6.12
C ALA A 18 -5.08 -19.28 -6.70
N LEU A 19 -5.78 -18.52 -5.84
CA LEU A 19 -6.28 -17.20 -6.18
C LEU A 19 -5.06 -16.39 -6.60
N ALA A 20 -4.91 -16.19 -7.91
CA ALA A 20 -3.86 -15.36 -8.47
C ALA A 20 -4.04 -13.96 -7.89
N THR A 21 -3.16 -13.56 -6.98
CA THR A 21 -3.05 -12.16 -6.57
C THR A 21 -2.80 -11.33 -7.84
N PRO A 22 -3.61 -10.30 -8.12
CA PRO A 22 -3.39 -9.48 -9.30
C PRO A 22 -1.94 -8.96 -9.27
N THR A 23 -1.18 -9.31 -10.29
CA THR A 23 0.22 -8.89 -10.42
C THR A 23 0.26 -7.37 -10.37
N ALA A 24 1.06 -6.75 -9.50
CA ALA A 24 1.14 -5.30 -9.45
C ALA A 24 1.79 -4.71 -10.74
N PRO A 25 1.46 -3.48 -11.16
CA PRO A 25 2.15 -2.83 -12.26
C PRO A 25 3.62 -2.59 -11.94
N THR A 26 4.48 -2.78 -12.92
CA THR A 26 5.88 -2.32 -12.86
C THR A 26 5.95 -0.79 -12.91
N PRO A 27 7.04 -0.16 -12.41
CA PRO A 27 7.21 1.29 -12.54
C PRO A 27 7.18 1.79 -14.00
N ALA A 28 7.65 0.97 -14.95
CA ALA A 28 7.55 1.28 -16.37
C ALA A 28 6.09 1.30 -16.86
N GLN A 29 5.28 0.31 -16.47
CA GLN A 29 3.85 0.28 -16.78
C GLN A 29 3.10 1.45 -16.14
N VAL A 30 3.41 1.82 -14.90
CA VAL A 30 2.82 3.01 -14.26
C VAL A 30 3.20 4.30 -15.01
N THR A 31 4.47 4.43 -15.43
CA THR A 31 4.91 5.57 -16.24
C THR A 31 4.12 5.66 -17.54
N ALA A 32 3.97 4.55 -18.25
CA ALA A 32 3.20 4.49 -19.48
C ALA A 32 1.72 4.85 -19.24
N ALA A 33 1.11 4.34 -18.15
CA ALA A 33 -0.26 4.65 -17.78
C ALA A 33 -0.48 6.14 -17.49
N ILE A 34 0.48 6.81 -16.81
CA ILE A 34 0.44 8.26 -16.58
C ILE A 34 0.49 9.02 -17.92
N GLN A 35 1.41 8.65 -18.80
CA GLN A 35 1.56 9.32 -20.10
C GLN A 35 0.32 9.14 -20.98
N GLN A 36 -0.25 7.93 -21.01
CA GLN A 36 -1.49 7.65 -21.73
C GLN A 36 -2.68 8.43 -21.16
N PHE A 37 -2.80 8.50 -19.84
CA PHE A 37 -3.85 9.27 -19.17
C PHE A 37 -3.78 10.76 -19.51
N GLU A 38 -2.59 11.34 -19.52
CA GLU A 38 -2.38 12.74 -19.91
C GLU A 38 -2.69 12.98 -21.39
N ALA A 39 -2.29 12.07 -22.29
CA ALA A 39 -2.61 12.15 -23.70
C ALA A 39 -4.13 12.08 -23.95
N GLU A 40 -4.84 11.19 -23.25
CA GLU A 40 -6.30 11.08 -23.36
C GLU A 40 -7.01 12.30 -22.79
N ARG A 41 -6.50 12.87 -21.68
CA ARG A 41 -7.01 14.14 -21.15
C ARG A 41 -6.90 15.26 -22.16
N ILE A 42 -5.79 15.36 -22.90
CA ILE A 42 -5.62 16.38 -23.94
C ILE A 42 -6.69 16.20 -25.02
N LYS A 43 -6.93 14.98 -25.51
CA LYS A 43 -7.99 14.71 -26.50
C LYS A 43 -9.37 15.13 -26.01
N GLN A 44 -9.69 14.86 -24.74
CA GLN A 44 -10.96 15.30 -24.13
C GLN A 44 -11.07 16.83 -24.06
N LEU A 45 -9.95 17.51 -23.75
CA LEU A 45 -9.91 18.98 -23.77
C LEU A 45 -10.11 19.52 -25.18
N GLU A 46 -9.61 18.89 -26.22
CA GLU A 46 -9.85 19.36 -27.61
C GLU A 46 -11.34 19.43 -27.95
N GLN A 47 -12.15 18.55 -27.36
CA GLN A 47 -13.58 18.49 -27.60
C GLN A 47 -14.36 19.48 -26.73
N THR A 48 -13.82 19.88 -25.58
CA THR A 48 -14.56 20.62 -24.53
C THR A 48 -14.04 22.04 -24.29
N ASP A 49 -12.73 22.24 -24.40
CA ASP A 49 -12.01 23.51 -24.26
C ASP A 49 -10.73 23.50 -25.10
N PRO A 50 -10.80 23.88 -26.39
CA PRO A 50 -9.65 23.90 -27.29
C PRO A 50 -8.50 24.81 -26.81
N ALA A 51 -8.81 25.89 -26.09
CA ALA A 51 -7.80 26.81 -25.55
C ALA A 51 -7.04 26.18 -24.37
N ALA A 52 -7.69 25.35 -23.55
CA ALA A 52 -7.01 24.52 -22.55
C ALA A 52 -6.19 23.40 -23.20
N ALA A 53 -6.68 22.78 -24.27
CA ALA A 53 -5.94 21.77 -25.01
C ALA A 53 -4.63 22.33 -25.58
N GLU A 54 -4.67 23.54 -26.17
CA GLU A 54 -3.48 24.21 -26.70
C GLU A 54 -2.44 24.50 -25.60
N ARG A 55 -2.89 25.01 -24.44
CA ARG A 55 -2.00 25.21 -23.28
C ARG A 55 -1.38 23.90 -22.81
N ALA A 56 -2.15 22.81 -22.78
CA ALA A 56 -1.68 21.49 -22.38
C ALA A 56 -0.69 20.86 -23.39
N ARG A 57 -0.71 21.30 -24.65
CA ARG A 57 0.23 20.89 -25.71
C ARG A 57 1.52 21.69 -25.75
N SER A 58 1.59 22.79 -25.00
CA SER A 58 2.80 23.62 -24.99
C SER A 58 4.05 22.77 -24.73
N PRO A 59 5.18 23.05 -25.40
CA PRO A 59 6.41 22.26 -25.25
C PRO A 59 6.87 22.13 -23.79
N VAL A 60 6.60 23.14 -22.96
CA VAL A 60 6.87 23.13 -21.53
C VAL A 60 6.06 22.05 -20.81
N VAL A 61 4.75 22.00 -21.03
CA VAL A 61 3.88 20.99 -20.40
C VAL A 61 4.19 19.59 -20.94
N ALA A 62 4.41 19.46 -22.25
CA ALA A 62 4.78 18.20 -22.86
C ALA A 62 6.10 17.65 -22.30
N SER A 63 7.11 18.51 -22.12
CA SER A 63 8.38 18.15 -21.50
C SER A 63 8.20 17.73 -20.05
N LEU A 64 7.38 18.44 -19.28
CA LEU A 64 7.06 18.06 -17.90
C LEU A 64 6.41 16.67 -17.83
N VAL A 65 5.40 16.40 -18.66
CA VAL A 65 4.73 15.08 -18.71
C VAL A 65 5.72 13.98 -19.16
N ALA A 66 6.56 14.26 -20.16
CA ALA A 66 7.58 13.31 -20.63
C ALA A 66 8.65 13.01 -19.55
N SER A 67 8.91 13.96 -18.66
CA SER A 67 9.84 13.80 -17.54
C SER A 67 9.29 12.96 -16.38
N ILE A 68 7.98 12.68 -16.37
CA ILE A 68 7.37 11.87 -15.33
C ILE A 68 7.89 10.43 -15.43
N LYS A 69 8.43 9.91 -14.33
CA LYS A 69 8.91 8.54 -14.19
C LYS A 69 8.46 8.00 -12.83
N ALA A 70 7.74 6.88 -12.84
CA ALA A 70 7.57 6.10 -11.63
C ALA A 70 8.86 5.31 -11.36
N HIS A 71 9.29 5.28 -10.10
CA HIS A 71 10.48 4.57 -9.66
C HIS A 71 10.20 3.53 -8.57
N ALA A 72 9.00 3.59 -7.96
CA ALA A 72 8.56 2.62 -6.96
C ALA A 72 7.05 2.38 -7.11
N VAL A 73 6.63 1.12 -6.92
CA VAL A 73 5.23 0.72 -6.84
C VAL A 73 5.10 -0.24 -5.66
N LYS A 74 4.23 0.09 -4.71
CA LYS A 74 3.97 -0.69 -3.50
C LYS A 74 2.48 -0.66 -3.16
N GLY A 75 1.99 -1.66 -2.44
CA GLY A 75 0.65 -1.63 -1.84
C GLY A 75 -0.48 -1.53 -2.83
N CYS A 76 -0.36 -2.21 -3.97
CA CYS A 76 -1.44 -2.37 -4.92
C CYS A 76 -2.51 -3.28 -4.33
N LEU A 77 -3.56 -2.69 -3.79
CA LEU A 77 -4.65 -3.40 -3.15
C LEU A 77 -5.98 -3.05 -3.82
N PRO A 78 -6.92 -4.00 -3.91
CA PRO A 78 -8.26 -3.71 -4.37
C PRO A 78 -8.92 -2.63 -3.50
N ALA A 79 -9.50 -1.63 -4.15
CA ALA A 79 -10.30 -0.59 -3.52
C ALA A 79 -11.78 -0.75 -3.89
N SER A 80 -12.64 0.06 -3.27
CA SER A 80 -14.06 0.12 -3.64
C SER A 80 -14.23 0.47 -5.12
N ALA A 81 -15.27 -0.08 -5.75
CA ALA A 81 -15.65 0.17 -7.15
C ALA A 81 -14.79 -0.50 -8.25
N GLY A 82 -14.15 -1.64 -7.96
CA GLY A 82 -13.43 -2.40 -8.99
C GLY A 82 -12.15 -1.68 -9.46
N GLU A 83 -11.48 -1.04 -8.51
CA GLU A 83 -10.21 -0.33 -8.75
C GLU A 83 -9.09 -1.01 -7.95
N ILE A 84 -7.86 -0.88 -8.41
CA ILE A 84 -6.66 -1.22 -7.64
C ILE A 84 -5.97 0.10 -7.32
N VAL A 85 -5.77 0.39 -6.03
CA VAL A 85 -5.02 1.57 -5.60
C VAL A 85 -3.61 1.14 -5.21
N CYS A 86 -2.62 1.80 -5.78
CA CYS A 86 -1.21 1.58 -5.48
C CYS A 86 -0.58 2.85 -4.88
N ILE A 87 0.39 2.67 -3.98
CA ILE A 87 1.34 3.70 -3.58
C ILE A 87 2.46 3.73 -4.62
N VAL A 88 2.66 4.88 -5.25
CA VAL A 88 3.62 5.04 -6.34
C VAL A 88 4.59 6.18 -6.02
N GLY A 89 5.89 5.88 -6.07
CA GLY A 89 6.95 6.89 -6.08
C GLY A 89 7.13 7.43 -7.50
N VAL A 90 6.98 8.74 -7.66
CA VAL A 90 7.01 9.43 -8.95
C VAL A 90 7.97 10.59 -8.91
N ARG A 91 8.87 10.63 -9.89
CA ARG A 91 9.73 11.77 -10.18
C ARG A 91 9.21 12.52 -11.41
N ALA A 92 9.11 13.84 -11.33
CA ALA A 92 8.74 14.74 -12.42
C ALA A 92 9.67 15.96 -12.41
N GLY A 93 10.67 15.95 -13.30
CA GLY A 93 11.77 16.91 -13.23
C GLY A 93 12.53 16.81 -11.90
N LEU A 94 12.60 17.92 -11.16
CA LEU A 94 13.25 18.00 -9.84
C LEU A 94 12.32 17.58 -8.68
N ARG A 95 11.03 17.40 -8.93
CA ARG A 95 10.07 17.00 -7.90
C ARG A 95 10.08 15.48 -7.80
N ASP A 96 10.27 14.97 -6.59
CA ASP A 96 10.18 13.56 -6.27
C ASP A 96 9.18 13.37 -5.14
N GLY A 97 8.57 12.20 -5.05
CA GLY A 97 7.67 11.87 -3.95
C GLY A 97 6.67 10.77 -4.26
N TYR A 98 5.99 10.33 -3.22
CA TYR A 98 4.98 9.29 -3.24
C TYR A 98 3.57 9.88 -3.39
N ARG A 99 2.70 9.12 -4.06
CA ARG A 99 1.27 9.41 -4.20
C ARG A 99 0.47 8.12 -4.40
N ALA A 100 -0.82 8.17 -4.09
CA ALA A 100 -1.76 7.12 -4.43
C ALA A 100 -2.20 7.27 -5.90
N LEU A 101 -2.25 6.16 -6.63
CA LEU A 101 -2.80 6.08 -7.98
C LEU A 101 -3.83 4.95 -8.05
N ALA A 102 -5.01 5.27 -8.59
CA ALA A 102 -6.06 4.29 -8.84
C ALA A 102 -5.97 3.78 -10.29
N PHE A 103 -6.03 2.48 -10.44
CA PHE A 103 -6.07 1.77 -11.70
C PHE A 103 -7.36 0.98 -11.81
N ARG A 104 -7.81 0.68 -13.04
CA ARG A 104 -8.88 -0.32 -13.23
C ARG A 104 -8.41 -1.68 -12.71
N ASP A 105 -9.36 -2.49 -12.23
CA ASP A 105 -9.13 -3.86 -11.74
C ASP A 105 -8.59 -4.84 -12.78
N ASN A 106 -8.67 -4.50 -14.08
CA ASN A 106 -8.07 -5.29 -15.14
C ASN A 106 -6.54 -5.09 -15.17
N PRO A 107 -5.75 -6.16 -14.94
CA PRO A 107 -4.32 -6.03 -14.74
C PRO A 107 -3.58 -5.60 -16.00
N GLU A 108 -4.10 -5.82 -17.22
CA GLU A 108 -3.45 -5.31 -18.43
C GLU A 108 -4.46 -4.91 -19.53
N PRO A 109 -4.28 -3.75 -20.19
CA PRO A 109 -3.32 -2.70 -19.84
C PRO A 109 -3.69 -1.98 -18.53
N TRP A 110 -2.68 -1.57 -17.75
CA TRP A 110 -2.89 -0.74 -16.56
C TRP A 110 -3.41 0.64 -16.95
N VAL A 111 -4.70 0.88 -16.73
CA VAL A 111 -5.35 2.16 -17.08
C VAL A 111 -5.61 2.94 -15.80
N LEU A 112 -5.08 4.17 -15.73
CA LEU A 112 -5.36 5.08 -14.62
C LEU A 112 -6.81 5.55 -14.63
N VAL A 113 -7.41 5.56 -13.44
CA VAL A 113 -8.70 6.18 -13.18
C VAL A 113 -8.45 7.54 -12.55
N ARG A 114 -9.19 8.56 -13.01
CA ARG A 114 -9.10 9.90 -12.44
C ARG A 114 -9.68 9.89 -11.02
N ARG A 115 -8.79 9.96 -10.03
CA ARG A 115 -9.11 10.24 -8.62
C ARG A 115 -8.17 11.31 -8.13
N GLU A 116 -8.70 12.35 -7.49
CA GLU A 116 -7.85 13.43 -6.93
C GLU A 116 -7.05 12.90 -5.74
N THR A 117 -7.72 12.19 -4.83
CA THR A 117 -7.15 11.59 -3.63
C THR A 117 -7.70 10.18 -3.46
N PRO A 118 -7.24 9.18 -4.23
CA PRO A 118 -7.65 7.80 -4.00
C PRO A 118 -7.16 7.34 -2.62
N ASP A 119 -8.07 6.74 -1.85
CA ASP A 119 -7.77 6.23 -0.52
C ASP A 119 -6.82 5.04 -0.63
N VAL A 120 -5.71 5.11 0.11
CA VAL A 120 -4.80 3.98 0.23
C VAL A 120 -5.32 3.07 1.34
N ASN A 121 -5.52 1.79 1.02
CA ASN A 121 -5.80 0.79 2.03
C ASN A 121 -4.56 0.61 2.92
N GLY A 122 -4.62 1.14 4.14
CA GLY A 122 -3.62 0.90 5.17
C GLY A 122 -3.72 -0.50 5.77
N PRO A 123 -2.91 -0.82 6.80
CA PRO A 123 -3.09 -2.05 7.55
C PRO A 123 -4.50 -2.11 8.11
N ASP A 124 -5.11 -3.29 8.14
CA ASP A 124 -6.28 -3.49 9.00
C ASP A 124 -5.89 -3.52 10.49
N ALA A 125 -6.87 -3.55 11.39
CA ALA A 125 -6.64 -3.55 12.83
C ALA A 125 -5.80 -4.76 13.31
N ALA A 126 -5.95 -5.92 12.66
CA ALA A 126 -5.20 -7.12 13.00
C ALA A 126 -3.73 -7.01 12.53
N GLN A 127 -3.51 -6.53 11.31
CA GLN A 127 -2.19 -6.25 10.75
C GLN A 127 -1.46 -5.19 11.57
N ALA A 128 -2.14 -4.09 11.94
CA ALA A 128 -1.57 -3.05 12.79
C ALA A 128 -1.21 -3.59 14.18
N THR A 129 -2.08 -4.41 14.79
CA THR A 129 -1.80 -5.09 16.05
C THR A 129 -0.55 -5.96 15.95
N ALA A 130 -0.45 -6.79 14.91
CA ALA A 130 0.69 -7.66 14.69
C ALA A 130 1.99 -6.85 14.54
N ALA A 131 1.98 -5.81 13.69
CA ALA A 131 3.13 -4.95 13.43
C ALA A 131 3.62 -4.22 14.68
N MET A 132 2.71 -3.66 15.49
CA MET A 132 3.06 -2.98 16.74
C MET A 132 3.63 -3.93 17.79
N ARG A 133 3.05 -5.13 17.92
CA ARG A 133 3.57 -6.17 18.84
C ARG A 133 4.92 -6.71 18.39
N GLU A 134 5.12 -6.88 17.08
CA GLU A 134 6.40 -7.31 16.52
C GLU A 134 7.50 -6.28 16.80
N PHE A 135 7.21 -4.99 16.61
CA PHE A 135 8.11 -3.92 17.01
C PHE A 135 8.48 -4.02 18.51
N ALA A 136 7.50 -4.17 19.39
CA ALA A 136 7.75 -4.27 20.82
C ALA A 136 8.64 -5.49 21.18
N ARG A 137 8.41 -6.65 20.57
CA ARG A 137 9.27 -7.83 20.71
C ARG A 137 10.69 -7.59 20.21
N ALA A 138 10.83 -6.92 19.06
CA ALA A 138 12.12 -6.61 18.49
C ALA A 138 12.94 -5.66 19.38
N GLU A 139 12.30 -4.64 19.96
CA GLU A 139 12.96 -3.73 20.91
C GLU A 139 13.36 -4.42 22.22
N LEU A 140 12.51 -5.30 22.77
CA LEU A 140 12.87 -6.11 23.93
C LEU A 140 14.07 -7.03 23.66
N LYS A 141 14.15 -7.62 22.46
CA LYS A 141 15.29 -8.45 22.08
C LYS A 141 16.59 -7.65 22.04
N LYS A 142 16.53 -6.37 21.65
CA LYS A 142 17.69 -5.47 21.62
C LYS A 142 18.09 -5.00 23.01
N ASN A 143 17.11 -4.68 23.86
CA ASN A 143 17.36 -4.18 25.22
C ASN A 143 16.36 -4.75 26.24
N PRO A 144 16.59 -5.97 26.75
CA PRO A 144 15.63 -6.68 27.60
C PRO A 144 15.46 -6.08 29.00
N ALA A 145 16.41 -5.27 29.47
CA ALA A 145 16.41 -4.64 30.78
C ALA A 145 16.35 -3.09 30.70
N GLY A 146 15.89 -2.56 29.57
CA GLY A 146 15.73 -1.12 29.37
C GLY A 146 14.64 -0.51 30.23
N GLU A 147 14.68 0.82 30.37
CA GLU A 147 13.70 1.61 31.13
C GLU A 147 12.24 1.32 30.74
N HIS A 148 11.99 1.07 29.45
CA HIS A 148 10.65 0.78 28.93
C HIS A 148 10.33 -0.73 28.78
N ALA A 149 11.15 -1.63 29.34
CA ALA A 149 10.99 -3.07 29.12
C ALA A 149 9.62 -3.60 29.59
N ALA A 150 9.11 -3.14 30.73
CA ALA A 150 7.79 -3.56 31.23
C ALA A 150 6.65 -3.13 30.29
N GLU A 151 6.71 -1.92 29.75
CA GLU A 151 5.74 -1.40 28.79
C GLU A 151 5.78 -2.19 27.47
N LEU A 152 6.98 -2.40 26.93
CA LEU A 152 7.17 -3.17 25.70
C LEU A 152 6.70 -4.62 25.86
N THR A 153 6.89 -5.25 27.02
CA THR A 153 6.37 -6.59 27.29
C THR A 153 4.86 -6.59 27.26
N SER A 154 4.22 -5.64 27.95
CA SER A 154 2.77 -5.49 27.95
C SER A 154 2.23 -5.27 26.53
N MET A 155 2.89 -4.42 25.73
CA MET A 155 2.53 -4.21 24.34
C MET A 155 2.66 -5.49 23.52
N ALA A 156 3.81 -6.16 23.57
CA ALA A 156 4.09 -7.38 22.82
C ALA A 156 3.04 -8.48 23.08
N GLU A 157 2.60 -8.62 24.32
CA GLU A 157 1.69 -9.70 24.73
C GLU A 157 0.21 -9.36 24.51
N SER A 158 -0.18 -8.10 24.75
CA SER A 158 -1.58 -7.77 24.99
C SER A 158 -2.11 -6.56 24.22
N LEU A 159 -1.28 -5.82 23.47
CA LEU A 159 -1.75 -4.68 22.68
C LEU A 159 -2.78 -5.11 21.63
N VAL A 160 -3.87 -4.39 21.50
CA VAL A 160 -4.87 -4.58 20.44
C VAL A 160 -5.20 -3.22 19.85
N VAL A 161 -5.00 -3.07 18.56
CA VAL A 161 -5.56 -1.97 17.78
C VAL A 161 -7.03 -2.29 17.54
N LYS A 162 -7.91 -1.41 17.99
CA LYS A 162 -9.36 -1.52 17.82
C LYS A 162 -9.81 -0.87 16.52
N GLN A 163 -9.17 0.24 16.18
CA GLN A 163 -9.51 1.04 15.02
C GLN A 163 -8.30 1.86 14.58
N LEU A 164 -8.15 2.02 13.27
CA LEU A 164 -7.30 3.04 12.66
C LEU A 164 -8.18 4.14 12.06
N ASN A 165 -7.72 5.37 12.21
CA ASN A 165 -8.40 6.57 11.74
C ASN A 165 -7.41 7.49 11.04
N HIS A 166 -7.93 8.37 10.18
CA HIS A 166 -7.16 9.46 9.54
C HIS A 166 -5.84 9.00 8.91
N CYS A 167 -5.85 7.86 8.22
CA CYS A 167 -4.66 7.35 7.55
C CYS A 167 -4.30 8.24 6.35
N GLY A 168 -3.09 8.80 6.36
CA GLY A 168 -2.57 9.69 5.33
C GLY A 168 -1.24 9.20 4.78
N LEU A 169 -1.09 9.25 3.45
CA LEU A 169 0.16 8.91 2.77
C LEU A 169 1.15 10.08 2.83
N SER A 170 2.30 9.83 3.44
CA SER A 170 3.45 10.73 3.39
C SER A 170 3.99 10.82 1.97
N ARG A 171 4.12 12.05 1.45
CA ARG A 171 4.69 12.27 0.11
C ARG A 171 6.19 12.04 0.06
N ASP A 172 6.88 12.12 1.19
CA ASP A 172 8.34 12.04 1.22
C ASP A 172 8.81 10.60 1.43
N SER A 173 8.16 9.86 2.33
CA SER A 173 8.53 8.48 2.67
C SER A 173 7.66 7.42 2.00
N GLY A 174 6.43 7.77 1.60
CA GLY A 174 5.43 6.82 1.15
C GLY A 174 4.98 5.87 2.25
N ASN A 175 5.11 6.28 3.51
CA ASN A 175 4.54 5.61 4.68
C ASN A 175 3.12 6.13 4.95
N LEU A 176 2.31 5.33 5.65
CA LEU A 176 0.98 5.74 6.10
C LEU A 176 1.03 6.15 7.56
N GLY A 177 0.90 7.45 7.83
CA GLY A 177 0.62 7.93 9.18
C GLY A 177 -0.85 7.72 9.50
N CYS A 178 -1.17 7.16 10.66
CA CYS A 178 -2.54 6.93 11.11
C CYS A 178 -2.70 7.33 12.58
N ASP A 179 -3.92 7.63 12.99
CA ASP A 179 -4.32 7.60 14.40
C ASP A 179 -4.81 6.19 14.74
N ALA A 180 -4.52 5.69 15.94
CA ALA A 180 -5.04 4.41 16.41
C ALA A 180 -5.79 4.55 17.74
N MET A 181 -6.88 3.80 17.88
CA MET A 181 -7.48 3.48 19.17
C MET A 181 -6.92 2.13 19.61
N ILE A 182 -6.19 2.10 20.73
CA ILE A 182 -5.53 0.88 21.22
C ILE A 182 -6.00 0.54 22.64
N SER A 183 -5.97 -0.74 22.97
CA SER A 183 -6.09 -1.26 24.33
C SER A 183 -4.90 -2.17 24.63
N VAL A 184 -4.33 -2.08 25.83
CA VAL A 184 -3.22 -2.92 26.27
C VAL A 184 -3.63 -3.57 27.58
N GLY A 185 -3.51 -4.89 27.70
CA GLY A 185 -3.87 -5.64 28.91
C GLY A 185 -5.35 -5.51 29.32
N GLY A 186 -6.24 -5.19 28.37
CA GLY A 186 -7.65 -4.91 28.67
C GLY A 186 -7.91 -3.56 29.34
N ALA A 187 -6.90 -2.69 29.43
CA ALA A 187 -7.08 -1.32 29.89
C ALA A 187 -8.01 -0.52 28.95
N PRO A 188 -8.63 0.57 29.45
CA PRO A 188 -9.46 1.45 28.63
C PRO A 188 -8.74 1.91 27.37
N GLU A 189 -9.51 2.08 26.29
CA GLU A 189 -8.98 2.47 25.00
C GLU A 189 -8.31 3.84 25.05
N LYS A 190 -7.15 3.95 24.41
CA LYS A 190 -6.38 5.19 24.29
C LYS A 190 -6.17 5.52 22.82
N ARG A 191 -6.33 6.80 22.49
CA ARG A 191 -5.91 7.32 21.19
C ARG A 191 -4.39 7.54 21.22
N VAL A 192 -3.71 7.00 20.22
CA VAL A 192 -2.29 7.24 19.94
C VAL A 192 -2.15 7.79 18.52
N THR A 193 -1.20 8.71 18.35
CA THR A 193 -0.93 9.43 17.11
C THR A 193 0.59 9.58 16.92
N GLY A 194 1.03 10.12 15.78
CA GLY A 194 2.45 10.42 15.54
C GLY A 194 3.33 9.22 15.18
N PHE A 195 2.72 8.09 14.81
CA PHE A 195 3.39 6.91 14.29
C PHE A 195 3.00 6.69 12.82
N ALA A 196 3.72 5.80 12.15
CA ALA A 196 3.41 5.42 10.78
C ALA A 196 3.55 3.91 10.54
N PHE A 197 3.07 3.46 9.39
CA PHE A 197 3.30 2.13 8.86
C PHE A 197 4.04 2.20 7.52
N ALA A 198 5.15 1.49 7.43
CA ALA A 198 5.84 1.24 6.18
C ALA A 198 5.33 -0.07 5.58
N LEU A 199 4.96 -0.06 4.29
CA LEU A 199 4.64 -1.29 3.59
C LEU A 199 5.93 -1.92 3.04
N GLU A 200 6.20 -3.15 3.46
CA GLU A 200 7.33 -3.97 3.03
C GLU A 200 6.85 -5.25 2.36
N PRO A 201 7.73 -6.01 1.67
CA PRO A 201 7.34 -7.28 1.05
C PRO A 201 6.73 -8.29 2.03
N ALA A 202 7.13 -8.26 3.30
CA ALA A 202 6.61 -9.13 4.36
C ALA A 202 5.28 -8.63 4.96
N GLY A 203 4.83 -7.42 4.61
CA GLY A 203 3.63 -6.79 5.16
C GLY A 203 3.92 -5.41 5.76
N TRP A 204 3.00 -4.96 6.61
CA TRP A 204 3.12 -3.66 7.27
C TRP A 204 4.08 -3.71 8.45
N ARG A 205 5.04 -2.79 8.47
CA ARG A 205 5.96 -2.59 9.60
C ARG A 205 5.63 -1.29 10.32
N PHE A 206 5.55 -1.36 11.65
CA PHE A 206 5.28 -0.21 12.51
C PHE A 206 6.52 0.70 12.65
N LEU A 207 6.29 2.02 12.66
CA LEU A 207 7.28 3.08 12.87
C LEU A 207 6.84 3.96 14.05
N PRO A 208 7.54 3.93 15.21
CA PRO A 208 7.10 4.58 16.45
C PRO A 208 7.15 6.11 16.42
N ARG A 209 7.89 6.70 15.48
CA ARG A 209 7.89 8.14 15.19
C ARG A 209 7.72 8.29 13.68
N SER A 210 6.70 9.01 13.26
CA SER A 210 6.63 9.48 11.87
C SER A 210 7.75 10.49 11.68
N THR A 211 8.82 10.11 10.97
CA THR A 211 9.76 11.07 10.40
C THR A 211 9.20 11.44 9.03
N ASP A 212 8.31 12.42 9.03
CA ASP A 212 8.00 13.19 7.82
C ASP A 212 8.98 14.37 7.75
#